data_AF-A0A7M7P6J2-F1
#
_entry.id   AF-A0A7M7P6J2-F1
#
_cell.length_a   1.000
_cell.length_b   1.000
_cell.length_c   1.000
_cell.angle_alpha   90.00
_cell.angle_beta   90.00
_cell.angle_gamma   90.00
#
_symmetry.space_group_name_H-M   'P 1'
#
loop_
_entity.id
_entity.type
_entity.pdbx_description
1 polymer ?
#
loop_
_entity_poly.entity_id
_entity_poly.type
_entity_poly.pdbx_seq_one_letter_code
_entity_poly.pdbx_strand_id
1 'polypeptide(L)'
;MSTRNFKLLSPPNIIFVGLMILTIWTSFLQSADYTCPSGWLLFSSSCYFIDLEDRTRPGASAACQVYGASLAEITSAEENSYIGDLAAASDTALWIDCRDDISEGDWLCGDDNHPITYTGWGPGEPNNIDNEDCAVLYSGWWYDIPCTATVPSVCKKDGIGNAVPSSRSMTFKKDVSNPGCLRNNVIEQIEQSTLISCGGRCLQSADCSSINYYPHRERCDLNSATKAEANDSDFIEFFHCEYYDILS
;
A
#
# COMPACT_ATOMS: atom_id res chain seq x y z
N MET A 1 47.35 -37.26 57.89
CA MET A 1 47.25 -38.08 56.66
C MET A 1 47.14 -37.11 55.48
N SER A 2 48.04 -37.12 54.49
CA SER A 2 47.94 -37.94 53.24
C SER A 2 46.62 -37.65 52.49
N THR A 3 46.51 -37.17 51.25
CA THR A 3 47.40 -37.07 50.06
C THR A 3 46.87 -35.96 49.10
N ARG A 4 47.55 -35.37 48.09
CA ARG A 4 48.92 -35.50 47.50
C ARG A 4 49.28 -34.27 46.60
N ASN A 5 50.56 -34.15 46.28
CA ASN A 5 51.21 -33.51 45.11
C ASN A 5 50.60 -33.93 43.73
N PHE A 6 50.78 -33.27 42.57
CA PHE A 6 51.80 -32.30 42.08
C PHE A 6 51.35 -31.58 40.78
N LYS A 7 51.89 -30.37 40.52
CA LYS A 7 52.15 -29.63 39.24
C LYS A 7 51.26 -29.82 37.98
N LEU A 8 51.04 -28.73 37.23
CA LEU A 8 51.55 -28.55 35.84
C LEU A 8 51.36 -27.10 35.31
N LEU A 9 52.45 -26.56 34.74
CA LEU A 9 52.58 -25.54 33.67
C LEU A 9 52.12 -24.08 33.87
N SER A 10 52.91 -23.19 33.26
CA SER A 10 52.74 -21.74 33.11
C SER A 10 52.82 -21.36 31.60
N PRO A 11 52.72 -20.07 31.22
CA PRO A 11 51.51 -19.43 30.70
C PRO A 11 51.58 -19.21 29.17
N PRO A 12 50.66 -18.42 28.57
CA PRO A 12 51.00 -17.01 28.40
C PRO A 12 49.84 -16.03 28.64
N ASN A 13 50.19 -14.75 28.81
CA ASN A 13 49.24 -13.64 28.85
C ASN A 13 48.48 -13.52 27.52
N ILE A 14 47.14 -13.44 27.57
CA ILE A 14 46.35 -12.85 26.50
C ILE A 14 45.48 -11.76 27.12
N ILE A 15 45.68 -10.54 26.62
CA ILE A 15 44.93 -9.35 26.99
C ILE A 15 43.50 -9.53 26.45
N PHE A 16 42.49 -9.45 27.32
CA PHE A 16 41.10 -9.42 26.89
C PHE A 16 40.79 -8.09 26.20
N VAL A 17 41.11 -7.99 24.91
CA VAL A 17 40.45 -7.04 23.99
C VAL A 17 39.09 -7.64 23.65
N GLY A 18 38.20 -7.62 24.65
CA GLY A 18 36.79 -7.93 24.49
C GLY A 18 36.13 -6.79 23.72
N LEU A 19 36.21 -6.83 22.39
CA LEU A 19 35.31 -6.09 21.52
C LEU A 19 33.89 -6.50 21.89
N MET A 20 33.19 -5.66 22.68
CA MET A 20 31.74 -5.67 22.67
C MET A 20 31.33 -5.28 21.26
N ILE A 21 31.09 -6.27 20.41
CA ILE A 21 30.36 -6.05 19.18
C ILE A 21 28.95 -5.69 19.61
N LEU A 22 28.70 -4.40 19.72
CA LEU A 22 27.36 -3.80 19.70
C LEU A 22 26.74 -4.11 18.34
N THR A 23 26.37 -5.37 18.10
CA THR A 23 25.27 -5.70 17.20
C THR A 23 24.00 -5.24 17.90
N ILE A 24 23.82 -3.92 17.97
CA ILE A 24 22.50 -3.36 18.00
C ILE A 24 21.89 -3.87 16.70
N TRP A 25 21.05 -4.90 16.78
CA TRP A 25 20.10 -5.19 15.72
C TRP A 25 19.09 -4.05 15.76
N THR A 26 19.51 -2.88 15.28
CA THR A 26 18.57 -1.89 14.77
C THR A 26 17.94 -2.55 13.57
N SER A 27 16.83 -3.26 13.80
CA SER A 27 15.84 -3.47 12.77
C SER A 27 15.59 -2.09 12.18
N PHE A 28 16.07 -1.86 10.96
CA PHE A 28 15.72 -0.65 10.24
C PHE A 28 14.21 -0.65 10.18
N LEU A 29 13.59 0.38 10.78
CA LEU A 29 12.20 0.67 10.51
C LEU A 29 12.16 1.10 9.05
N GLN A 30 11.92 0.12 8.18
CA GLN A 30 11.73 0.32 6.75
C GLN A 30 10.47 1.19 6.64
N SER A 31 10.64 2.48 6.37
CA SER A 31 9.50 3.31 6.01
C SER A 31 8.93 2.75 4.71
N ALA A 32 7.71 2.22 4.78
CA ALA A 32 6.93 1.99 3.58
C ALA A 32 6.44 3.38 3.14
N ASP A 33 7.01 3.88 2.05
CA ASP A 33 6.64 5.17 1.51
C ASP A 33 5.36 4.98 0.69
N TYR A 34 4.20 5.30 1.25
CA TYR A 34 2.93 5.19 0.52
C TYR A 34 2.75 6.39 -0.42
N THR A 35 2.12 6.17 -1.58
CA THR A 35 1.72 7.23 -2.51
C THR A 35 0.25 7.13 -2.90
N CYS A 36 -0.34 8.29 -3.17
CA CYS A 36 -1.75 8.41 -3.57
C CYS A 36 -1.90 8.88 -5.03
N PRO A 37 -3.01 8.53 -5.70
CA PRO A 37 -3.35 9.10 -7.00
C PRO A 37 -3.49 10.62 -6.93
N SER A 38 -3.36 11.31 -8.08
CA SER A 38 -3.56 12.76 -8.14
C SER A 38 -4.95 13.15 -7.60
N GLY A 39 -4.99 14.15 -6.72
CA GLY A 39 -6.20 14.61 -6.04
C GLY A 39 -6.58 13.85 -4.77
N TRP A 40 -5.85 12.78 -4.42
CA TRP A 40 -6.04 12.03 -3.16
C TRP A 40 -5.01 12.45 -2.12
N LEU A 41 -5.44 12.50 -0.86
CA LEU A 41 -4.63 12.93 0.27
C LEU A 41 -4.10 11.71 1.03
N LEU A 42 -2.79 11.69 1.32
CA LEU A 42 -2.16 10.58 2.03
C LEU A 42 -2.21 10.80 3.54
N PHE A 43 -2.64 9.77 4.28
CA PHE A 43 -2.44 9.66 5.72
C PHE A 43 -2.14 8.22 6.13
N SER A 44 -1.07 8.04 6.90
CA SER A 44 -0.51 6.71 7.23
C SER A 44 -0.28 5.89 5.95
N SER A 45 -0.91 4.72 5.84
CA SER A 45 -0.86 3.81 4.68
C SER A 45 -2.04 3.96 3.72
N SER A 46 -2.91 4.95 3.88
CA SER A 46 -4.19 5.06 3.16
C SER A 46 -4.36 6.41 2.46
N CYS A 47 -5.16 6.40 1.39
CA CYS A 47 -5.50 7.55 0.58
C CYS A 47 -6.95 7.93 0.74
N TYR A 48 -7.20 9.23 0.93
CA TYR A 48 -8.51 9.79 1.20
C TYR A 48 -8.92 10.79 0.11
N PHE A 49 -10.20 10.83 -0.21
CA PHE A 49 -10.80 11.76 -1.16
C PHE A 49 -12.16 12.21 -0.64
N ILE A 50 -12.46 13.51 -0.69
CA ILE A 50 -13.76 14.05 -0.31
C ILE A 50 -14.62 14.14 -1.57
N ASP A 51 -15.67 13.34 -1.69
CA ASP A 51 -16.73 13.58 -2.69
C ASP A 51 -17.65 14.66 -2.15
N LEU A 52 -17.60 15.85 -2.76
CA LEU A 52 -18.39 17.02 -2.37
C LEU A 52 -19.82 17.00 -2.92
N GLU A 53 -20.24 15.94 -3.63
CA GLU A 53 -21.62 15.80 -4.08
C GLU A 53 -22.50 15.21 -2.96
N ASP A 54 -23.60 15.90 -2.63
CA ASP A 54 -24.54 15.44 -1.59
C ASP A 54 -25.24 14.15 -2.04
N ARG A 55 -25.05 13.06 -1.28
CA ARG A 55 -25.64 11.74 -1.57
C ARG A 55 -26.22 11.11 -0.31
N THR A 56 -27.13 10.16 -0.48
CA THR A 56 -27.49 9.21 0.59
C THR A 56 -26.32 8.30 0.91
N ARG A 57 -26.23 7.73 2.11
CA ARG A 57 -25.11 6.83 2.48
C ARG A 57 -24.91 5.69 1.46
N PRO A 58 -25.96 5.02 0.92
CA PRO A 58 -25.80 4.05 -0.16
C PRO A 58 -25.26 4.66 -1.47
N GLY A 59 -25.66 5.88 -1.81
CA GLY A 59 -25.16 6.60 -2.99
C GLY A 59 -23.69 7.03 -2.84
N ALA A 60 -23.30 7.48 -1.65
CA ALA A 60 -21.91 7.79 -1.29
C ALA A 60 -21.01 6.56 -1.36
N SER A 61 -21.44 5.43 -0.79
CA SER A 61 -20.73 4.14 -0.90
C SER A 61 -20.52 3.72 -2.36
N ALA A 62 -21.58 3.79 -3.19
CA ALA A 62 -21.49 3.49 -4.62
C ALA A 62 -20.58 4.47 -5.39
N ALA A 63 -20.54 5.74 -5.01
CA ALA A 63 -19.63 6.72 -5.60
C ALA A 63 -18.16 6.42 -5.28
N CYS A 64 -17.84 6.08 -4.02
CA CYS A 64 -16.49 5.64 -3.64
C CYS A 64 -16.04 4.41 -4.44
N GLN A 65 -16.93 3.44 -4.66
CA GLN A 65 -16.64 2.25 -5.47
C GLN A 65 -16.30 2.60 -6.93
N VAL A 66 -16.94 3.61 -7.52
CA VAL A 66 -16.58 4.13 -8.86
C VAL A 66 -15.16 4.70 -8.90
N TYR A 67 -14.65 5.22 -7.78
CA TYR A 67 -13.27 5.69 -7.66
C TYR A 67 -12.24 4.59 -7.29
N GLY A 68 -12.66 3.33 -7.28
CA GLY A 68 -11.85 2.19 -6.83
C GLY A 68 -11.46 2.31 -5.36
N ALA A 69 -12.41 2.74 -4.53
CA ALA A 69 -12.28 3.00 -3.11
C ALA A 69 -13.56 2.56 -2.37
N SER A 70 -13.53 2.67 -1.05
CA SER A 70 -14.66 2.39 -0.17
C SER A 70 -15.06 3.67 0.56
N LEU A 71 -16.23 3.68 1.20
CA LEU A 71 -16.54 4.73 2.16
C LEU A 71 -15.54 4.63 3.33
N ALA A 72 -15.14 5.73 3.97
CA ALA A 72 -14.07 5.66 4.96
C ALA A 72 -14.53 5.08 6.29
N GLU A 73 -14.10 3.85 6.59
CA GLU A 73 -14.04 3.34 7.96
C GLU A 73 -12.91 4.04 8.73
N ILE A 74 -13.20 4.52 9.94
CA ILE A 74 -12.24 5.16 10.84
C ILE A 74 -11.87 4.19 11.96
N THR A 75 -10.58 3.82 12.04
CA THR A 75 -10.07 2.74 12.90
C THR A 75 -9.18 3.23 14.05
N SER A 76 -8.89 4.53 14.12
CA SER A 76 -7.99 5.11 15.13
C SER A 76 -8.31 6.58 15.44
N ALA A 77 -7.81 7.07 16.58
CA ALA A 77 -7.99 8.46 17.00
C ALA A 77 -7.22 9.43 16.10
N GLU A 78 -6.06 9.01 15.60
CA GLU A 78 -5.23 9.77 14.68
C GLU A 78 -5.92 9.91 13.31
N GLU A 79 -6.54 8.84 12.81
CA GLU A 79 -7.38 8.86 11.59
C GLU A 79 -8.63 9.72 11.78
N ASN A 80 -9.29 9.63 12.94
CA ASN A 80 -10.43 10.48 13.28
C ASN A 80 -10.07 11.97 13.26
N SER A 81 -8.94 12.34 13.87
CA SER A 81 -8.44 13.72 13.85
C SER A 81 -8.16 14.19 12.42
N TYR A 82 -7.52 13.35 11.62
CA TYR A 82 -7.18 13.68 10.23
C TYR A 82 -8.43 13.93 9.37
N ILE A 83 -9.43 13.04 9.43
CA ILE A 83 -10.70 13.22 8.69
C ILE A 83 -11.49 14.39 9.28
N GLY A 84 -11.40 14.63 10.58
CA GLY A 84 -11.98 15.80 11.25
C GLY A 84 -11.44 17.13 10.73
N ASP A 85 -10.12 17.24 10.54
CA ASP A 85 -9.49 18.42 9.94
C ASP A 85 -9.94 18.64 8.48
N LEU A 86 -10.11 17.55 7.72
CA LEU A 86 -10.65 17.59 6.34
C LEU A 86 -12.11 18.05 6.28
N ALA A 87 -12.96 17.56 7.19
CA ALA A 87 -14.36 17.97 7.31
C ALA A 87 -14.48 19.44 7.75
N ALA A 88 -13.69 19.86 8.74
CA ALA A 88 -13.67 21.23 9.25
C ALA A 88 -13.17 22.24 8.21
N ALA A 89 -12.22 21.87 7.35
CA ALA A 89 -11.79 22.72 6.23
C ALA A 89 -12.90 22.96 5.18
N SER A 90 -13.94 22.13 5.18
CA SER A 90 -15.07 22.18 4.25
C SER A 90 -16.40 22.61 4.90
N ASP A 91 -16.41 22.86 6.21
CA ASP A 91 -17.58 23.18 7.06
C ASP A 91 -18.80 22.28 6.79
N THR A 92 -18.58 20.97 6.66
CA THR A 92 -19.62 20.00 6.28
C THR A 92 -19.51 18.68 7.04
N ALA A 93 -20.62 17.96 7.14
CA ALA A 93 -20.65 16.59 7.63
C ALA A 93 -20.25 15.63 6.51
N LEU A 94 -19.44 14.62 6.83
CA LEU A 94 -19.01 13.61 5.87
C LEU A 94 -19.55 12.24 6.26
N TRP A 95 -20.20 11.53 5.33
CA TRP A 95 -20.47 10.10 5.51
C TRP A 95 -19.18 9.32 5.79
N ILE A 96 -19.24 8.47 6.81
CA ILE A 96 -18.22 7.48 7.17
C ILE A 96 -18.84 6.08 7.17
N ASP A 97 -18.02 5.04 7.11
CA ASP A 97 -18.50 3.69 6.84
C ASP A 97 -18.87 2.89 8.09
N CYS A 98 -19.86 3.39 8.84
CA CYS A 98 -20.46 2.71 9.99
C CYS A 98 -22.00 2.88 9.96
N ARG A 99 -22.72 1.80 10.30
CA ARG A 99 -24.20 1.76 10.39
C ARG A 99 -24.70 0.61 11.26
N ASP A 100 -25.92 0.69 11.78
CA ASP A 100 -26.61 -0.38 12.51
C ASP A 100 -27.97 -0.77 11.90
N ASP A 101 -28.20 -0.41 10.62
CA ASP A 101 -29.42 -0.68 9.82
C ASP A 101 -29.88 -2.16 9.72
N ILE A 102 -29.05 -3.10 10.21
CA ILE A 102 -29.35 -4.53 10.29
C ILE A 102 -29.93 -4.91 11.67
N SER A 103 -29.46 -4.27 12.74
CA SER A 103 -29.80 -4.57 14.14
C SER A 103 -29.42 -3.37 15.01
N GLU A 104 -30.42 -2.61 15.42
CA GLU A 104 -30.35 -1.45 16.31
C GLU A 104 -29.30 -1.60 17.44
N GLY A 105 -28.31 -0.71 17.47
CA GLY A 105 -27.22 -0.69 18.44
C GLY A 105 -26.04 -1.63 18.13
N ASP A 106 -26.17 -2.58 17.20
CA ASP A 106 -25.09 -3.45 16.73
C ASP A 106 -24.35 -2.81 15.54
N TRP A 107 -23.60 -1.73 15.81
CA TRP A 107 -22.87 -0.98 14.79
C TRP A 107 -21.84 -1.84 14.03
N LEU A 108 -22.02 -1.92 12.71
CA LEU A 108 -21.15 -2.57 11.75
C LEU A 108 -20.45 -1.54 10.88
N CYS A 109 -19.16 -1.74 10.64
CA CYS A 109 -18.34 -0.84 9.86
C CYS A 109 -17.55 -1.57 8.77
N GLY A 110 -17.07 -0.82 7.78
CA GLY A 110 -16.30 -1.34 6.64
C GLY A 110 -17.13 -2.16 5.63
N ASP A 111 -16.52 -2.45 4.47
CA ASP A 111 -17.16 -3.21 3.38
C ASP A 111 -17.54 -4.64 3.78
N ASP A 112 -16.78 -5.27 4.69
CA ASP A 112 -17.06 -6.61 5.20
C ASP A 112 -18.12 -6.61 6.32
N ASN A 113 -18.51 -5.44 6.82
CA ASN A 113 -19.51 -5.20 7.86
C ASN A 113 -19.12 -5.88 9.19
N HIS A 114 -17.85 -5.76 9.59
CA HIS A 114 -17.41 -6.24 10.89
C HIS A 114 -17.93 -5.33 12.03
N PRO A 115 -18.04 -5.84 13.28
CA PRO A 115 -18.41 -5.01 14.42
C PRO A 115 -17.46 -3.82 14.61
N ILE A 116 -18.01 -2.68 15.02
CA ILE A 116 -17.27 -1.43 15.24
C ILE A 116 -16.06 -1.62 16.19
N THR A 117 -14.89 -1.13 15.79
CA THR A 117 -13.62 -1.31 16.52
C THR A 117 -13.11 -0.03 17.19
N TYR A 118 -13.48 1.12 16.65
CA TYR A 118 -13.16 2.47 17.15
C TYR A 118 -14.42 3.34 17.06
N THR A 119 -14.55 4.33 17.94
CA THR A 119 -15.67 5.29 17.91
C THR A 119 -15.17 6.71 18.15
N GLY A 120 -15.77 7.66 17.44
CA GLY A 120 -15.57 9.11 17.62
C GLY A 120 -16.83 9.85 18.06
N TRP A 121 -17.82 9.14 18.64
CA TRP A 121 -19.15 9.67 18.99
C TRP A 121 -19.12 10.98 19.78
N GLY A 122 -19.96 11.92 19.37
CA GLY A 122 -20.17 13.19 20.05
C GLY A 122 -20.83 13.04 21.43
N PRO A 123 -20.84 14.09 22.27
CA PRO A 123 -21.49 14.06 23.57
C PRO A 123 -23.01 13.88 23.48
N GLY A 124 -23.48 12.64 23.62
CA GLY A 124 -24.89 12.26 23.49
C GLY A 124 -25.17 11.24 22.39
N GLU A 125 -24.19 10.97 21.53
CA GLU A 125 -24.31 10.10 20.35
C GLU A 125 -23.80 8.66 20.62
N PRO A 126 -24.27 7.65 19.86
CA PRO A 126 -25.42 7.73 18.95
C PRO A 126 -26.72 7.86 19.75
N ASN A 127 -27.65 8.67 19.26
CA ASN A 127 -28.85 9.09 20.00
C ASN A 127 -30.14 8.38 19.51
N ASN A 128 -30.12 7.88 18.28
CA ASN A 128 -31.21 7.26 17.53
C ASN A 128 -32.56 8.04 17.56
N ILE A 129 -32.54 9.33 17.21
CA ILE A 129 -33.73 10.15 17.07
C ILE A 129 -34.36 9.87 15.70
N ASP A 130 -35.59 9.35 15.68
CA ASP A 130 -36.34 9.06 14.45
C ASP A 130 -35.71 8.00 13.51
N ASN A 131 -34.98 7.01 14.08
CA ASN A 131 -34.41 5.84 13.37
C ASN A 131 -33.16 6.21 12.52
N GLU A 132 -32.10 6.64 13.21
CA GLU A 132 -30.85 7.18 12.67
C GLU A 132 -29.75 6.11 12.52
N ASP A 133 -29.84 5.28 11.49
CA ASP A 133 -29.00 4.07 11.41
C ASP A 133 -27.59 4.28 10.78
N CYS A 134 -27.15 5.50 10.46
CA CYS A 134 -25.91 5.74 9.69
C CYS A 134 -25.03 6.88 10.27
N ALA A 135 -23.71 6.64 10.34
CA ALA A 135 -22.77 7.60 10.92
C ALA A 135 -22.24 8.65 9.92
N VAL A 136 -22.16 9.90 10.38
CA VAL A 136 -21.38 10.99 9.77
C VAL A 136 -20.33 11.51 10.74
N LEU A 137 -19.22 12.02 10.21
CA LEU A 137 -18.27 12.83 10.97
C LEU A 137 -18.52 14.32 10.69
N TYR A 138 -18.69 15.11 11.76
CA TYR A 138 -18.78 16.57 11.70
C TYR A 138 -17.98 17.20 12.84
N SER A 139 -17.15 18.20 12.52
CA SER A 139 -16.32 18.94 13.50
C SER A 139 -15.47 18.04 14.44
N GLY A 140 -15.00 16.90 13.92
CA GLY A 140 -14.17 15.92 14.65
C GLY A 140 -14.95 14.89 15.49
N TRP A 141 -16.28 14.98 15.56
CA TRP A 141 -17.16 14.07 16.28
C TRP A 141 -18.07 13.29 15.33
N TRP A 142 -18.51 12.10 15.75
CA TRP A 142 -19.47 11.30 15.00
C TRP A 142 -20.89 11.56 15.50
N TYR A 143 -21.82 11.56 14.57
CA TYR A 143 -23.26 11.69 14.79
C TYR A 143 -23.95 10.61 13.95
N ASP A 144 -24.94 9.96 14.53
CA ASP A 144 -25.89 9.15 13.77
C ASP A 144 -26.93 10.08 13.12
N ILE A 145 -27.27 9.82 11.86
CA ILE A 145 -28.31 10.52 11.09
C ILE A 145 -29.03 9.52 10.17
N PRO A 146 -30.21 9.84 9.58
CA PRO A 146 -30.94 8.87 8.80
C PRO A 146 -30.15 8.56 7.52
N CYS A 147 -29.97 7.28 7.18
CA CYS A 147 -29.23 6.85 5.97
C CYS A 147 -29.74 7.44 4.63
N THR A 148 -30.94 8.05 4.65
CA THR A 148 -31.60 8.74 3.54
C THR A 148 -31.35 10.25 3.46
N ALA A 149 -30.69 10.85 4.46
CA ALA A 149 -30.17 12.21 4.39
C ALA A 149 -29.17 12.36 3.23
N THR A 150 -28.91 13.59 2.76
CA THR A 150 -27.95 13.84 1.68
C THR A 150 -26.86 14.79 2.15
N VAL A 151 -25.64 14.27 2.26
CA VAL A 151 -24.42 15.03 2.63
C VAL A 151 -23.23 14.52 1.81
N PRO A 152 -22.09 15.25 1.78
CA PRO A 152 -20.84 14.79 1.18
C PRO A 152 -20.27 13.53 1.86
N SER A 153 -19.22 12.94 1.28
CA SER A 153 -18.57 11.75 1.84
C SER A 153 -17.05 11.80 1.79
N VAL A 154 -16.41 10.98 2.64
CA VAL A 154 -14.99 10.67 2.52
C VAL A 154 -14.82 9.24 2.03
N CYS A 155 -14.12 9.09 0.90
CA CYS A 155 -13.71 7.80 0.37
C CYS A 155 -12.29 7.45 0.83
N LYS A 156 -12.05 6.19 1.18
CA LYS A 156 -10.77 5.63 1.63
C LYS A 156 -10.36 4.47 0.74
N LYS A 157 -9.06 4.36 0.46
CA LYS A 157 -8.44 3.15 -0.10
C LYS A 157 -7.01 3.01 0.38
N ASP A 158 -6.44 1.82 0.20
CA ASP A 158 -5.02 1.63 0.46
C ASP A 158 -4.17 2.55 -0.43
N GLY A 159 -3.16 3.15 0.20
CA GLY A 159 -2.10 3.82 -0.53
C GLY A 159 -1.31 2.79 -1.34
N ILE A 160 -0.81 3.22 -2.49
CA ILE A 160 0.15 2.41 -3.24
C ILE A 160 1.42 2.43 -2.40
N GLY A 161 1.58 1.41 -1.57
CA GLY A 161 2.79 1.20 -0.82
C GLY A 161 3.92 1.07 -1.82
N ASN A 162 4.81 2.05 -1.87
CA ASN A 162 6.19 1.77 -2.23
C ASN A 162 6.78 1.00 -1.04
N ALA A 163 6.34 -0.26 -0.93
CA ALA A 163 7.24 -1.29 -0.49
C ALA A 163 8.49 -1.07 -1.33
N VAL A 164 9.56 -0.66 -0.67
CA VAL A 164 10.90 -0.91 -1.17
C VAL A 164 11.17 -2.36 -0.76
N PRO A 165 10.90 -3.38 -1.60
CA PRO A 165 11.50 -4.69 -1.38
C PRO A 165 13.01 -4.44 -1.36
N SER A 166 13.63 -4.64 -0.19
CA SER A 166 15.00 -4.30 0.17
C SER A 166 15.89 -3.85 -1.00
N SER A 167 15.81 -2.56 -1.34
CA SER A 167 16.57 -1.92 -2.42
C SER A 167 16.70 -2.73 -3.72
N ARG A 168 15.58 -3.17 -4.32
CA ARG A 168 15.56 -3.64 -5.73
C ARG A 168 15.94 -2.49 -6.67
N SER A 169 17.24 -2.25 -6.83
CA SER A 169 17.79 -1.19 -7.66
C SER A 169 17.67 -1.58 -9.12
N MET A 170 16.70 -0.98 -9.83
CA MET A 170 16.43 -1.19 -11.25
C MET A 170 17.68 -0.97 -12.10
N THR A 171 18.43 -2.04 -12.33
CA THR A 171 19.66 -2.02 -13.10
C THR A 171 19.37 -2.66 -14.44
N PHE A 172 19.10 -1.83 -15.44
CA PHE A 172 18.88 -2.24 -16.82
C PHE A 172 20.15 -2.88 -17.41
N LYS A 173 20.23 -4.21 -17.33
CA LYS A 173 21.28 -4.96 -18.02
C LYS A 173 20.86 -5.21 -19.47
N LYS A 174 21.18 -4.27 -20.36
CA LYS A 174 21.03 -4.46 -21.81
C LYS A 174 22.00 -5.55 -22.27
N ASP A 175 21.49 -6.64 -22.83
CA ASP A 175 22.33 -7.66 -23.44
C ASP A 175 22.79 -7.18 -24.82
N VAL A 176 24.06 -6.77 -24.92
CA VAL A 176 24.68 -6.30 -26.18
C VAL A 176 25.09 -7.46 -27.10
N SER A 177 25.06 -8.70 -26.58
CA SER A 177 25.40 -9.94 -27.30
C SER A 177 24.19 -10.68 -27.88
N ASN A 178 22.96 -10.33 -27.47
CA ASN A 178 21.73 -11.00 -27.88
C ASN A 178 20.89 -10.08 -28.79
N PRO A 179 20.59 -10.45 -30.05
CA PRO A 179 19.96 -9.56 -31.03
C PRO A 179 18.42 -9.47 -30.93
N GLY A 180 17.78 -10.19 -30.00
CA GLY A 180 16.33 -10.39 -29.99
C GLY A 180 15.60 -10.05 -28.71
N CYS A 181 14.27 -10.00 -28.82
CA CYS A 181 13.36 -9.86 -27.68
C CYS A 181 12.64 -11.17 -27.37
N LEU A 182 12.25 -11.32 -26.11
CA LEU A 182 11.70 -12.54 -25.56
C LEU A 182 10.21 -12.65 -25.90
N ARG A 183 9.80 -13.69 -26.64
CA ARG A 183 8.40 -13.78 -27.13
C ARG A 183 7.49 -14.70 -26.34
N ASN A 184 8.02 -15.81 -25.83
CA ASN A 184 7.22 -16.89 -25.25
C ASN A 184 6.93 -16.71 -23.75
N ASN A 185 7.40 -15.61 -23.14
CA ASN A 185 7.23 -15.30 -21.72
C ASN A 185 6.52 -13.96 -21.48
N VAL A 186 5.93 -13.35 -22.52
CA VAL A 186 5.19 -12.08 -22.40
C VAL A 186 3.94 -12.28 -21.55
N ILE A 187 3.86 -11.55 -20.43
CA ILE A 187 2.73 -11.58 -19.50
C ILE A 187 1.78 -10.39 -19.67
N GLU A 188 2.29 -9.23 -20.07
CA GLU A 188 1.51 -8.00 -20.26
C GLU A 188 2.11 -7.17 -21.40
N GLN A 189 1.27 -6.50 -22.19
CA GLN A 189 1.69 -5.52 -23.20
C GLN A 189 1.19 -4.13 -22.81
N ILE A 190 2.11 -3.17 -22.76
CA ILE A 190 1.84 -1.80 -22.29
C ILE A 190 2.17 -0.83 -23.41
N GLU A 191 1.13 -0.23 -23.99
CA GLU A 191 1.23 0.81 -25.01
C GLU A 191 1.40 2.21 -24.34
N GLN A 192 2.06 3.14 -25.04
CA GLN A 192 2.37 4.51 -24.58
C GLN A 192 3.16 4.58 -23.25
N SER A 193 4.27 3.85 -23.14
CA SER A 193 5.16 3.84 -21.97
C SER A 193 6.63 4.10 -22.30
N THR A 194 7.33 4.73 -21.35
CA THR A 194 8.78 4.92 -21.35
C THR A 194 9.50 3.72 -20.72
N LEU A 195 10.80 3.56 -21.00
CA LEU A 195 11.63 2.49 -20.42
C LEU A 195 11.53 2.42 -18.87
N ILE A 196 11.52 3.59 -18.22
CA ILE A 196 11.39 3.71 -16.74
C ILE A 196 9.99 3.30 -16.29
N SER A 197 8.93 3.70 -17.01
CA SER A 197 7.55 3.29 -16.75
C SER A 197 7.40 1.76 -16.82
N CYS A 198 7.97 1.15 -17.87
CA CYS A 198 7.97 -0.29 -18.09
C CYS A 198 8.70 -1.05 -16.97
N GLY A 199 9.90 -0.58 -16.57
CA GLY A 199 10.63 -1.15 -15.44
C GLY A 199 9.86 -1.00 -14.13
N GLY A 200 9.20 0.14 -13.90
CA GLY A 200 8.38 0.39 -12.71
C GLY A 200 7.17 -0.53 -12.63
N ARG A 201 6.49 -0.76 -13.77
CA ARG A 201 5.41 -1.75 -13.89
C ARG A 201 5.91 -3.18 -13.67
N CYS A 202 7.07 -3.54 -14.18
CA CYS A 202 7.68 -4.84 -13.91
C CYS A 202 7.95 -5.03 -12.41
N LEU A 203 8.53 -4.04 -11.72
CA LEU A 203 8.75 -4.11 -10.26
C LEU A 203 7.46 -4.20 -9.43
N GLN A 204 6.32 -3.75 -9.96
CA GLN A 204 5.01 -3.89 -9.33
C GLN A 204 4.33 -5.25 -9.59
N SER A 205 4.82 -6.03 -10.56
CA SER A 205 4.30 -7.35 -10.90
C SER A 205 5.15 -8.45 -10.26
N ALA A 206 4.54 -9.26 -9.39
CA ALA A 206 5.22 -10.38 -8.74
C ALA A 206 5.73 -11.44 -9.74
N ASP A 207 5.11 -11.50 -10.93
CA ASP A 207 5.43 -12.43 -12.00
C ASP A 207 6.38 -11.85 -13.06
N CYS A 208 6.90 -10.62 -12.91
CA CYS A 208 7.75 -9.98 -13.91
C CYS A 208 9.25 -10.00 -13.54
N SER A 209 10.06 -10.40 -14.51
CA SER A 209 11.52 -10.60 -14.38
C SER A 209 12.34 -9.84 -15.42
N SER A 210 11.76 -9.50 -16.58
CA SER A 210 12.43 -8.74 -17.65
C SER A 210 11.44 -7.97 -18.53
N ILE A 211 11.92 -7.07 -19.38
CA ILE A 211 11.09 -6.31 -20.33
C ILE A 211 11.66 -6.32 -21.76
N ASN A 212 10.75 -6.30 -22.74
CA ASN A 212 11.05 -5.89 -24.12
C ASN A 212 10.62 -4.43 -24.29
N TYR A 213 11.52 -3.51 -24.62
CA TYR A 213 11.20 -2.10 -24.87
C TYR A 213 11.26 -1.76 -26.36
N TYR A 214 10.27 -1.03 -26.88
CA TYR A 214 10.18 -0.66 -28.30
C TYR A 214 10.20 0.87 -28.45
N PRO A 215 11.38 1.52 -28.48
CA PRO A 215 11.49 2.99 -28.42
C PRO A 215 10.75 3.72 -29.56
N HIS A 216 10.63 3.11 -30.73
CA HIS A 216 9.93 3.69 -31.89
C HIS A 216 8.41 3.46 -31.91
N ARG A 217 7.87 2.71 -30.94
CA ARG A 217 6.44 2.42 -30.79
C ARG A 217 5.90 2.85 -29.43
N GLU A 218 6.74 3.48 -28.60
CA GLU A 218 6.41 3.93 -27.25
C GLU A 218 5.73 2.82 -26.42
N ARG A 219 6.21 1.57 -26.50
CA ARG A 219 5.56 0.44 -25.84
C ARG A 219 6.56 -0.53 -25.24
N CYS A 220 6.08 -1.42 -24.38
CA CYS A 220 6.84 -2.55 -23.88
C CYS A 220 5.99 -3.79 -23.68
N ASP A 221 6.67 -4.95 -23.69
CA ASP A 221 6.13 -6.18 -23.15
C ASP A 221 6.83 -6.48 -21.81
N LEU A 222 6.06 -6.81 -20.78
CA LEU A 222 6.58 -7.39 -19.54
C LEU A 222 6.75 -8.89 -19.74
N ASN A 223 7.83 -9.49 -19.22
CA ASN A 223 8.09 -10.92 -19.31
C ASN A 223 8.34 -11.56 -17.94
N SER A 224 7.95 -12.83 -17.79
CA SER A 224 8.15 -13.62 -16.56
C SER A 224 9.51 -14.29 -16.41
N ALA A 225 10.38 -14.24 -17.43
CA ALA A 225 11.70 -14.86 -17.40
C ALA A 225 12.82 -13.89 -17.75
N THR A 226 13.96 -14.03 -17.07
CA THR A 226 15.25 -13.39 -17.39
C THR A 226 15.97 -14.11 -18.54
N LYS A 227 17.04 -13.52 -19.07
CA LYS A 227 17.92 -14.14 -20.06
C LYS A 227 18.59 -15.44 -19.57
N ALA A 228 18.73 -15.61 -18.26
CA ALA A 228 19.30 -16.83 -17.67
C ALA A 228 18.29 -17.99 -17.59
N GLU A 229 16.99 -17.70 -17.66
CA GLU A 229 15.90 -18.67 -17.51
C GLU A 229 15.26 -19.06 -18.85
N ALA A 230 15.26 -18.15 -19.83
CA ALA A 230 14.77 -18.40 -21.18
C ALA A 230 15.81 -19.09 -22.09
N ASN A 231 15.36 -19.87 -23.07
CA ASN A 231 16.27 -20.46 -24.05
C ASN A 231 16.68 -19.42 -25.09
N ASP A 232 17.85 -19.57 -25.72
CA ASP A 232 18.28 -18.69 -26.81
C ASP A 232 17.29 -18.68 -27.99
N SER A 233 16.55 -19.77 -28.22
CA SER A 233 15.50 -19.86 -29.24
C SER A 233 14.22 -19.07 -28.93
N ASP A 234 14.02 -18.63 -27.67
CA ASP A 234 12.88 -17.80 -27.28
C ASP A 234 13.10 -16.30 -27.59
N PHE A 235 14.34 -15.93 -27.93
CA PHE A 235 14.73 -14.60 -28.39
C PHE A 235 14.64 -14.51 -29.91
N ILE A 236 13.75 -13.66 -30.40
CA ILE A 236 13.59 -13.41 -31.84
C ILE A 236 14.20 -12.06 -32.18
N GLU A 237 15.14 -12.05 -33.13
CA GLU A 237 15.70 -10.83 -33.70
C GLU A 237 14.59 -9.99 -34.36
N PHE A 238 14.13 -8.99 -33.62
CA PHE A 238 13.20 -7.98 -34.09
C PHE A 238 13.93 -6.65 -34.15
N PHE A 239 14.13 -6.14 -35.37
CA PHE A 239 14.51 -4.75 -35.57
C PHE A 239 13.59 -3.85 -34.72
N HIS A 240 14.19 -2.92 -33.96
CA HIS A 240 13.52 -1.93 -33.10
C HIS A 240 13.01 -2.38 -31.72
N CYS A 241 13.54 -3.46 -31.15
CA CYS A 241 13.30 -3.83 -29.76
C CYS A 241 14.60 -3.86 -28.94
N GLU A 242 14.49 -3.65 -27.62
CA GLU A 242 15.60 -3.68 -26.67
C GLU A 242 15.21 -4.55 -25.47
N TYR A 243 15.96 -5.63 -25.22
CA TYR A 243 15.73 -6.51 -24.08
C TYR A 243 16.50 -6.05 -22.83
N TYR A 244 15.84 -6.16 -21.67
CA TYR A 244 16.44 -5.85 -20.37
C TYR A 244 16.00 -6.83 -19.29
N ASP A 245 16.97 -7.49 -18.64
CA ASP A 245 16.74 -8.12 -17.33
C ASP A 245 16.42 -7.02 -16.30
N ILE A 246 15.41 -7.23 -15.45
CA ILE A 246 15.17 -6.38 -14.27
C ILE A 246 15.90 -7.00 -13.09
N LEU A 247 17.16 -6.59 -12.92
CA LEU A 247 17.96 -6.97 -11.76
C LEU A 247 17.40 -6.31 -10.49
N SER A 248 17.40 -7.09 -9.42
CA SER A 248 16.56 -6.86 -8.25
C SER A 248 17.26 -7.29 -6.96
#